data_AF-A0A2I0QFK5-F1
#
_entry.id   AF-A0A2I0QFK5-F1
#
_cell.length_a   1.000
_cell.length_b   1.000
_cell.length_c   1.000
_cell.angle_alpha   90.00
_cell.angle_beta   90.00
_cell.angle_gamma   90.00
#
_symmetry.space_group_name_H-M   'P 1'
#
loop_
_entity.id
_entity.type
_entity.pdbx_description
1 polymer ?
#
loop_
_entity_poly.entity_id
_entity_poly.type
_entity_poly.pdbx_seq_one_letter_code
_entity_poly.pdbx_strand_id
1 'polypeptide(L)'
;MNLASTGKIKIAIPEYSLAEVDGRVSFILRERKKKLKESITLMNELSRSDYNKKYSSGAIENLNMLLNLLDKEKKFVDEAIKSIRDLCVVIPHTPEIHIKAALRDLSSKPPFKFNDCQIYLAALDFAGKNKNDCNIIFLTKDREDFDYPEIHDELNDNRVKLMFSSGECVKEVVELIG
;
A
#
# COMPACT_ATOMS: atom_id res chain seq x y z
N MET A 1 -3.92 -0.12 -23.08
CA MET A 1 -4.14 1.34 -23.20
C MET A 1 -3.67 1.98 -21.90
N ASN A 2 -2.70 2.90 -21.91
CA ASN A 2 -2.20 3.54 -20.69
C ASN A 2 -2.92 4.88 -20.49
N LEU A 3 -4.07 4.85 -19.81
CA LEU A 3 -4.97 6.01 -19.64
C LEU A 3 -4.37 7.08 -18.73
N ALA A 4 -3.63 6.67 -17.70
CA ALA A 4 -2.98 7.58 -16.77
C ALA A 4 -1.80 8.31 -17.44
N SER A 5 -0.93 7.59 -18.16
CA SER A 5 0.21 8.23 -18.83
C SER A 5 -0.20 9.14 -19.99
N THR A 6 -1.40 8.96 -20.54
CA THR A 6 -1.97 9.82 -21.59
C THR A 6 -2.77 10.99 -21.02
N GLY A 7 -2.81 11.15 -19.70
CA GLY A 7 -3.52 12.25 -19.03
C GLY A 7 -5.04 12.17 -19.10
N LYS A 8 -5.61 11.06 -19.59
CA LYS A 8 -7.05 10.85 -19.71
C LYS A 8 -7.72 10.60 -18.36
N ILE A 9 -6.97 10.06 -17.40
CA ILE A 9 -7.38 9.91 -16.01
C ILE A 9 -6.30 10.42 -15.08
N LYS A 10 -6.70 10.85 -13.89
CA LYS A 10 -5.79 11.09 -12.78
C LYS A 10 -6.00 9.98 -11.75
N ILE A 11 -4.91 9.36 -11.33
CA ILE A 11 -4.93 8.41 -10.20
C ILE A 11 -4.56 9.21 -8.97
N ALA A 12 -5.42 9.19 -7.95
CA ALA A 12 -5.14 9.81 -6.66
C ALA A 12 -4.95 8.73 -5.60
N ILE A 13 -3.92 8.85 -4.77
CA ILE A 13 -3.60 7.89 -3.71
C ILE A 13 -3.39 8.64 -2.39
N PRO A 14 -4.07 8.28 -1.30
CA PRO A 14 -3.75 8.78 0.02
C PRO A 14 -2.31 8.50 0.41
N GLU A 15 -1.60 9.51 0.91
CA GLU A 15 -0.22 9.38 1.37
C GLU A 15 -0.06 8.27 2.39
N TYR A 16 -1.05 8.12 3.27
CA TYR A 16 -1.07 7.09 4.30
C TYR A 16 -1.03 5.67 3.70
N SER A 17 -1.70 5.42 2.57
CA SER A 17 -1.66 4.13 1.87
C SER A 17 -0.25 3.79 1.38
N LEU A 18 0.50 4.79 0.89
CA LEU A 18 1.91 4.58 0.48
C LEU A 18 2.79 4.29 1.69
N ALA A 19 2.58 5.01 2.79
CA ALA A 19 3.32 4.81 4.03
C ALA A 19 3.06 3.42 4.64
N GLU A 20 1.84 2.91 4.57
CA GLU A 20 1.50 1.56 5.03
C GLU A 20 2.23 0.49 4.22
N VAL A 21 2.24 0.62 2.89
CA VAL A 21 2.95 -0.32 2.01
C VAL A 21 4.45 -0.31 2.31
N ASP A 22 5.08 0.88 2.38
CA ASP A 22 6.50 0.99 2.71
C ASP A 22 6.81 0.39 4.10
N GLY A 23 6.02 0.76 5.11
CA GLY A 23 6.18 0.26 6.47
C GLY A 23 6.09 -1.27 6.55
N ARG A 24 5.08 -1.86 5.89
CA ARG A 24 4.86 -3.31 5.87
C ARG A 24 5.98 -4.05 5.14
N VAL A 25 6.40 -3.56 3.97
CA VAL A 25 7.48 -4.21 3.22
C VAL A 25 8.80 -4.08 3.96
N SER A 26 9.11 -2.89 4.48
CA SER A 26 10.31 -2.63 5.26
C SER A 26 10.37 -3.51 6.53
N PHE A 27 9.24 -3.75 7.20
CA PHE A 27 9.16 -4.68 8.32
C PHE A 27 9.46 -6.12 7.90
N ILE A 28 8.81 -6.63 6.84
CA ILE A 28 9.01 -8.00 6.35
C ILE A 28 10.48 -8.23 5.95
N LEU A 29 11.08 -7.30 5.21
CA LEU A 29 12.48 -7.40 4.77
C LEU A 29 13.44 -7.37 5.96
N ARG A 30 13.16 -6.55 6.99
CA ARG A 30 13.95 -6.50 8.22
C ARG A 30 13.90 -7.83 8.98
N GLU A 31 12.72 -8.41 9.14
CA GLU A 31 12.55 -9.70 9.81
C GLU A 31 13.25 -10.83 9.06
N ARG A 32 13.14 -10.85 7.73
CA ARG A 32 13.89 -11.81 6.88
C ARG A 32 15.39 -11.64 7.03
N LYS A 33 15.89 -10.40 7.01
CA LYS A 33 17.31 -10.08 7.18
C LYS A 33 17.83 -10.52 8.54
N LYS A 34 17.05 -10.32 9.60
CA LYS A 34 17.36 -10.78 10.95
C LYS A 34 17.52 -12.31 11.00
N LYS A 35 16.54 -13.05 10.49
CA LYS A 35 16.58 -14.53 10.43
C LYS A 35 17.77 -15.06 9.64
N LEU A 36 18.11 -14.45 8.50
CA LEU A 36 19.29 -14.84 7.74
C LEU A 36 20.60 -14.62 8.51
N LYS A 37 20.72 -13.50 9.23
CA LYS A 37 21.91 -13.22 10.06
C LYS A 37 22.03 -14.21 11.22
N GLU A 38 20.92 -14.57 11.85
CA GLU A 38 20.87 -15.61 12.88
C GLU A 38 21.33 -16.96 12.31
N SER A 39 20.80 -17.37 11.15
CA SER A 39 21.23 -18.59 10.45
C SER A 39 22.72 -18.57 10.09
N ILE A 40 23.25 -17.45 9.61
CA ILE A 40 24.70 -17.31 9.32
C ILE A 40 25.51 -17.50 10.59
N THR A 41 25.06 -16.93 11.71
CA THR A 41 25.75 -17.07 13.01
C THR A 41 25.80 -18.54 13.44
N LEU A 42 24.67 -19.25 13.36
CA LEU A 42 24.60 -20.68 13.67
C LEU A 42 25.50 -21.53 12.75
N MET A 43 25.50 -21.25 11.44
CA MET A 43 26.37 -21.98 10.50
C MET A 43 27.86 -21.69 10.75
N ASN A 44 28.21 -20.47 11.15
CA ASN A 44 29.57 -20.14 11.56
C ASN A 44 29.98 -20.93 12.81
N GLU A 45 29.09 -21.10 13.79
CA GLU A 45 29.36 -21.93 14.97
C GLU A 45 29.55 -23.41 14.61
N LEU A 46 28.69 -23.95 13.75
CA LEU A 46 28.81 -25.34 13.27
C LEU A 46 30.11 -25.57 12.49
N SER A 47 30.57 -24.57 11.73
CA SER A 47 31.80 -24.65 10.94
C SER A 47 33.08 -24.78 11.79
N ARG A 48 33.00 -24.53 13.10
CA ARG A 48 34.12 -24.73 14.05
C ARG A 48 34.46 -26.20 14.26
N SER A 49 33.53 -27.12 13.97
CA SER A 49 33.80 -28.56 13.94
C SER A 49 34.33 -28.96 12.57
N ASP A 50 35.49 -29.64 12.53
CA ASP A 50 36.12 -30.09 11.29
C ASP A 50 35.21 -30.99 10.44
N TYR A 51 34.33 -31.77 11.09
CA TYR A 51 33.33 -32.61 10.41
C TYR A 51 32.29 -31.78 9.62
N ASN A 52 31.89 -30.63 10.16
CA ASN A 52 30.83 -29.80 9.59
C ASN A 52 31.35 -28.67 8.69
N LYS A 53 32.67 -28.43 8.69
CA LYS A 53 33.29 -27.30 7.99
C LYS A 53 32.97 -27.25 6.50
N LYS A 54 33.01 -28.40 5.82
CA LYS A 54 32.71 -28.53 4.38
C LYS A 54 31.25 -28.24 4.03
N TYR A 55 30.31 -28.63 4.91
CA TYR A 55 28.88 -28.40 4.70
C TYR A 55 28.46 -26.98 5.09
N SER A 56 29.15 -26.40 6.08
CA SER A 56 28.84 -25.08 6.60
C SER A 56 29.29 -23.96 5.66
N SER A 57 30.43 -24.11 4.98
CA SER A 57 30.97 -23.10 4.05
C SER A 57 30.02 -22.80 2.88
N GLY A 58 29.52 -23.82 2.18
CA GLY A 58 28.58 -23.64 1.07
C GLY A 58 27.23 -23.05 1.51
N ALA A 59 26.76 -23.43 2.71
CA ALA A 59 25.54 -22.85 3.26
C ALA A 59 25.71 -21.38 3.67
N ILE A 60 26.85 -21.01 4.26
CA ILE A 60 27.18 -19.61 4.58
C ILE A 60 27.22 -18.77 3.31
N GLU A 61 27.82 -19.28 2.23
CA GLU A 61 27.85 -18.59 0.93
C GLU A 61 26.43 -18.34 0.40
N ASN A 62 25.59 -19.38 0.37
CA ASN A 62 24.20 -19.27 -0.05
C ASN A 62 23.39 -18.28 0.80
N LEU A 63 23.58 -18.29 2.13
CA LEU A 63 22.92 -17.36 3.04
C LEU A 63 23.36 -15.91 2.80
N ASN A 64 24.63 -15.68 2.51
CA ASN A 64 25.14 -14.35 2.12
C ASN A 64 24.59 -13.90 0.75
N MET A 65 24.45 -14.81 -0.21
CA MET A 65 23.78 -14.51 -1.48
C MET A 65 22.33 -14.07 -1.27
N LEU A 66 21.57 -14.80 -0.43
CA LEU A 66 20.20 -14.42 -0.07
C LEU A 66 20.13 -13.05 0.61
N LEU A 67 21.10 -12.74 1.49
CA LEU A 67 21.19 -11.44 2.14
C LEU A 67 21.35 -10.30 1.11
N ASN A 68 22.21 -10.49 0.12
CA ASN A 68 22.42 -9.54 -0.97
C ASN A 68 21.17 -9.40 -1.87
N LEU A 69 20.42 -10.48 -2.08
CA LEU A 69 19.17 -10.44 -2.83
C LEU A 69 18.09 -9.63 -2.08
N LEU A 70 17.99 -9.74 -0.75
CA LEU A 70 17.06 -8.91 0.04
C LEU A 70 17.36 -7.41 -0.10
N ASP A 71 18.63 -7.03 -0.13
CA ASP A 71 19.01 -5.61 -0.30
C ASP A 71 18.66 -5.10 -1.72
N LYS A 72 18.72 -5.96 -2.74
CA LYS A 72 18.23 -5.65 -4.09
C LYS A 72 16.70 -5.58 -4.14
N GLU A 73 16.00 -6.50 -3.49
CA GLU A 73 14.53 -6.52 -3.38
C GLU A 73 14.04 -5.22 -2.73
N LYS A 74 14.71 -4.75 -1.67
CA LYS A 74 14.38 -3.45 -1.05
C LYS A 74 14.49 -2.30 -2.05
N LYS A 75 15.61 -2.20 -2.77
CA LYS A 75 15.80 -1.12 -3.77
C LYS A 75 14.73 -1.14 -4.85
N PHE A 76 14.39 -2.32 -5.34
CA PHE A 76 13.33 -2.48 -6.33
C PHE A 76 11.97 -1.99 -5.81
N VAL A 77 11.62 -2.31 -4.56
CA VAL A 77 10.39 -1.82 -3.94
C VAL A 77 10.43 -0.30 -3.77
N ASP A 78 11.53 0.26 -3.26
CA ASP A 78 11.68 1.70 -3.07
C ASP A 78 11.53 2.45 -4.42
N GLU A 79 12.10 1.91 -5.51
CA GLU A 79 11.95 2.42 -6.88
C GLU A 79 10.51 2.30 -7.41
N ALA A 80 9.82 1.20 -7.12
CA ALA A 80 8.43 1.01 -7.49
C ALA A 80 7.50 1.99 -6.77
N ILE A 81 7.67 2.19 -5.45
CA ILE A 81 6.91 3.17 -4.65
C ILE A 81 7.14 4.58 -5.18
N LYS A 82 8.40 4.93 -5.50
CA LYS A 82 8.73 6.22 -6.11
C LYS A 82 8.02 6.40 -7.45
N SER A 83 8.06 5.38 -8.31
CA SER A 83 7.41 5.42 -9.62
C SER A 83 5.89 5.60 -9.51
N ILE A 84 5.25 4.94 -8.53
CA ILE A 84 3.82 5.13 -8.24
C ILE A 84 3.56 6.56 -7.79
N ARG A 85 4.37 7.10 -6.87
CA ARG A 85 4.25 8.48 -6.38
C ARG A 85 4.41 9.52 -7.51
N ASP A 86 5.31 9.29 -8.46
CA ASP A 86 5.54 10.20 -9.59
C ASP A 86 4.39 10.17 -10.62
N LEU A 87 3.65 9.06 -10.71
CA LEU A 87 2.51 8.89 -11.64
C LEU A 87 1.16 9.28 -11.04
N CYS A 88 1.07 9.41 -9.72
CA CYS A 88 -0.18 9.64 -9.00
C CYS A 88 -0.22 11.01 -8.34
N VAL A 89 -1.43 11.55 -8.18
CA VAL A 89 -1.68 12.66 -7.27
C VAL A 89 -1.69 12.11 -5.86
N VAL A 90 -0.68 12.46 -5.06
CA VAL A 90 -0.65 12.08 -3.64
C VAL A 90 -1.57 13.00 -2.86
N ILE A 91 -2.59 12.43 -2.20
CA ILE A 91 -3.47 13.15 -1.29
C ILE A 91 -2.74 13.24 0.06
N PRO A 92 -2.35 14.43 0.52
CA PRO A 92 -1.52 14.58 1.72
C PRO A 92 -2.27 14.12 2.97
N HIS A 93 -1.54 13.51 3.91
CA HIS A 93 -2.08 13.27 5.24
C HIS A 93 -1.97 14.54 6.08
N THR A 94 -3.10 15.10 6.50
CA THR A 94 -3.12 16.33 7.31
C THR A 94 -3.59 16.06 8.74
N PRO A 95 -3.23 16.91 9.72
CA PRO A 95 -3.74 16.78 11.10
C PRO A 95 -5.27 16.77 11.18
N GLU A 96 -5.96 17.50 10.30
CA GLU A 96 -7.41 17.53 10.25
C GLU A 96 -8.00 16.18 9.82
N ILE A 97 -7.40 15.52 8.82
CA ILE A 97 -7.77 14.15 8.41
C ILE A 97 -7.54 13.19 9.58
N HIS A 98 -6.40 13.32 10.26
CA HIS A 98 -6.06 12.49 11.41
C HIS A 98 -7.09 12.61 12.54
N ILE A 99 -7.45 13.84 12.92
CA ILE A 99 -8.44 14.12 13.97
C ILE A 99 -9.81 13.58 13.56
N LYS A 100 -10.24 13.81 12.30
CA LYS A 100 -11.53 13.27 11.81
C LYS A 100 -11.54 11.74 11.84
N ALA A 101 -10.42 11.08 11.52
CA ALA A 101 -10.31 9.63 11.58
C ALA A 101 -10.44 9.11 13.01
N ALA A 102 -9.79 9.79 13.97
CA ALA A 102 -9.91 9.42 15.38
C ALA A 102 -11.34 9.58 15.88
N LEU A 103 -12.03 10.67 15.49
CA LEU A 103 -13.43 10.88 15.86
C LEU A 103 -14.37 9.83 15.26
N ARG A 104 -14.11 9.40 14.01
CA ARG A 104 -14.89 8.37 13.33
C ARG A 104 -14.73 6.99 14.01
N ASP A 105 -13.48 6.63 14.31
CA ASP A 105 -13.12 5.40 15.03
C ASP A 105 -13.77 5.36 16.43
N LEU A 106 -13.65 6.46 17.20
CA LEU A 106 -14.31 6.60 18.51
C LEU A 106 -15.84 6.53 18.43
N SER A 107 -16.42 6.98 17.31
CA SER A 107 -17.86 6.91 17.06
C SER A 107 -18.32 5.54 16.56
N SER A 108 -17.40 4.57 16.41
CA SER A 108 -17.69 3.23 15.90
C SER A 108 -18.44 3.27 14.56
N LYS A 109 -17.99 4.14 13.65
CA LYS A 109 -18.51 4.22 12.28
C LYS A 109 -17.58 3.51 11.31
N PRO A 110 -18.10 2.82 10.28
CA PRO A 110 -17.26 2.15 9.29
C PRO A 110 -16.46 3.17 8.47
N PRO A 111 -15.22 2.87 8.01
CA PRO A 111 -14.51 1.61 8.24
C PRO A 111 -14.01 1.50 9.68
N PHE A 112 -14.08 0.31 10.27
CA PHE A 112 -13.85 0.12 11.72
C PHE A 112 -12.37 0.03 12.14
N LYS A 113 -11.44 0.11 11.18
CA LYS A 113 -10.01 0.21 11.48
C LYS A 113 -9.58 1.66 11.35
N PHE A 114 -8.84 2.14 12.34
CA PHE A 114 -8.33 3.51 12.36
C PHE A 114 -7.54 3.89 11.08
N ASN A 115 -6.73 2.97 10.55
CA ASN A 115 -5.97 3.20 9.31
C ASN A 115 -6.89 3.38 8.11
N ASP A 116 -7.92 2.54 7.98
CA ASP A 116 -8.90 2.63 6.91
C ASP A 116 -9.73 3.91 7.03
N CYS A 117 -10.03 4.36 8.26
CA CYS A 117 -10.66 5.65 8.52
C CYS A 117 -9.84 6.80 7.94
N GLN A 118 -8.51 6.78 8.10
CA GLN A 118 -7.63 7.80 7.55
C GLN A 118 -7.61 7.81 6.02
N ILE A 119 -7.55 6.63 5.40
CA ILE A 119 -7.61 6.47 3.93
C ILE A 119 -8.94 6.99 3.41
N TYR A 120 -10.04 6.57 4.03
CA TYR A 120 -11.41 6.95 3.67
C TYR A 120 -11.63 8.46 3.74
N LEU A 121 -11.23 9.08 4.86
CA LEU A 121 -11.45 10.51 5.07
C LEU A 121 -10.54 11.38 4.21
N ALA A 122 -9.32 10.92 3.90
CA ALA A 122 -8.48 11.58 2.90
C ALA A 122 -9.15 11.54 1.51
N ALA A 123 -9.72 10.40 1.12
CA ALA A 123 -10.42 10.27 -0.15
C ALA A 123 -11.70 11.13 -0.20
N LEU A 124 -12.49 11.19 0.88
CA LEU A 124 -13.66 12.06 0.97
C LEU A 124 -13.28 13.55 0.92
N ASP A 125 -12.24 13.97 1.65
CA ASP A 125 -11.78 15.36 1.65
C ASP A 125 -11.30 15.77 0.25
N PHE A 126 -10.55 14.89 -0.43
CA PHE A 126 -10.15 15.08 -1.82
C PHE A 126 -11.36 15.17 -2.75
N ALA A 127 -12.33 14.26 -2.61
CA ALA A 127 -13.52 14.25 -3.43
C ALA A 127 -14.36 15.52 -3.24
N GLY A 128 -14.59 15.94 -2.01
CA GLY A 128 -15.34 17.16 -1.69
C GLY A 128 -14.74 18.42 -2.35
N LYS A 129 -13.41 18.48 -2.46
CA LYS A 129 -12.68 19.58 -3.13
C LYS A 129 -12.75 19.53 -4.67
N ASN A 130 -12.98 18.36 -5.26
CA ASN A 130 -12.92 18.14 -6.73
C ASN A 130 -14.28 17.72 -7.34
N LYS A 131 -15.35 17.62 -6.55
CA LYS A 131 -16.66 17.05 -6.95
C LYS A 131 -17.36 17.73 -8.14
N ASN A 132 -16.90 18.92 -8.54
CA ASN A 132 -17.45 19.67 -9.67
C ASN A 132 -16.55 19.61 -10.92
N ASP A 133 -15.32 19.09 -10.77
CA ASP A 133 -14.30 19.15 -11.83
C ASP A 133 -14.17 17.82 -12.58
N CYS A 134 -14.52 16.70 -11.93
CA CYS A 134 -14.41 15.37 -12.52
C CYS A 134 -15.36 14.35 -11.88
N ASN A 135 -15.59 13.25 -12.61
CA ASN A 135 -16.16 12.04 -12.04
C ASN A 135 -15.10 11.35 -11.18
N ILE A 136 -15.46 10.96 -9.96
CA ILE A 136 -14.54 10.35 -9.00
C ILE A 136 -14.98 8.92 -8.72
N ILE A 137 -14.04 7.99 -8.84
CA ILE A 137 -14.22 6.58 -8.49
C ILE A 137 -13.31 6.27 -7.32
N PHE A 138 -13.88 5.80 -6.21
CA PHE A 138 -13.12 5.24 -5.10
C PHE A 138 -13.00 3.72 -5.32
N LEU A 139 -11.80 3.29 -5.72
CA LEU A 139 -11.49 1.88 -5.97
C LEU A 139 -10.75 1.30 -4.76
N THR A 140 -11.33 0.28 -4.14
CA THR A 140 -10.68 -0.49 -3.05
C THR A 140 -10.94 -1.98 -3.23
N LYS A 141 -10.05 -2.85 -2.73
CA LYS A 141 -10.31 -4.30 -2.69
C LYS A 141 -10.89 -4.76 -1.35
N ASP A 142 -10.90 -3.88 -0.35
CA ASP A 142 -11.23 -4.22 1.04
C ASP A 142 -12.74 -4.13 1.27
N ARG A 143 -13.46 -5.06 0.64
CA ARG A 143 -14.93 -5.07 0.68
C ARG A 143 -15.47 -5.21 2.11
N GLU A 144 -14.80 -5.98 2.95
CA GLU A 144 -15.20 -6.20 4.35
C GLU A 144 -15.19 -4.91 5.20
N ASP A 145 -14.32 -3.96 4.85
CA ASP A 145 -14.15 -2.71 5.59
C ASP A 145 -14.97 -1.55 4.98
N PHE A 146 -15.32 -1.63 3.70
CA PHE A 146 -15.93 -0.52 2.95
C PHE A 146 -17.34 -0.78 2.39
N ASP A 147 -17.86 -2.01 2.39
CA ASP A 147 -19.21 -2.33 1.88
C ASP A 147 -20.29 -2.16 2.96
N TYR A 148 -20.45 -0.92 3.44
CA TYR A 148 -21.45 -0.53 4.44
C TYR A 148 -22.38 0.55 3.89
N PRO A 149 -23.69 0.50 4.15
CA PRO A 149 -24.66 1.48 3.66
C PRO A 149 -24.24 2.93 3.95
N GLU A 150 -23.72 3.20 5.14
CA GLU A 150 -23.27 4.53 5.56
C GLU A 150 -22.12 5.05 4.70
N ILE A 151 -21.21 4.17 4.28
CA ILE A 151 -20.10 4.54 3.38
C ILE A 151 -20.63 4.82 1.99
N HIS A 152 -21.57 4.00 1.48
CA HIS A 152 -22.20 4.22 0.19
C HIS A 152 -22.93 5.57 0.16
N ASP A 153 -23.72 5.88 1.19
CA ASP A 153 -24.46 7.13 1.31
C ASP A 153 -23.52 8.34 1.35
N GLU A 154 -22.49 8.31 2.22
CA GLU A 154 -21.51 9.40 2.35
C GLU A 154 -20.70 9.62 1.05
N LEU A 155 -20.34 8.55 0.34
CA LEU A 155 -19.65 8.65 -0.96
C LEU A 155 -20.59 9.20 -2.05
N ASN A 156 -21.84 8.75 -2.09
CA ASN A 156 -22.83 9.23 -3.05
C ASN A 156 -23.15 10.72 -2.86
N ASP A 157 -23.26 11.18 -1.61
CA ASP A 157 -23.43 12.60 -1.27
C ASP A 157 -22.27 13.48 -1.81
N ASN A 158 -21.09 12.87 -1.97
CA ASN A 158 -19.90 13.50 -2.55
C ASN A 158 -19.70 13.18 -4.04
N ARG A 159 -20.69 12.56 -4.70
CA ARG A 159 -20.64 12.13 -6.11
C ARG A 159 -19.46 11.19 -6.42
N VAL A 160 -19.11 10.35 -5.45
CA VAL A 160 -18.05 9.36 -5.58
C VAL A 160 -18.68 8.00 -5.81
N LYS A 161 -18.28 7.34 -6.90
CA LYS A 161 -18.68 5.95 -7.18
C LYS A 161 -17.75 4.98 -6.47
N LEU A 162 -18.28 4.16 -5.56
CA LEU A 162 -17.54 3.08 -4.91
C LEU A 162 -17.45 1.87 -5.83
N MET A 163 -16.25 1.34 -6.04
CA MET A 163 -16.03 0.13 -6.83
C MET A 163 -15.03 -0.81 -6.15
N PHE A 164 -15.31 -2.12 -6.26
CA PHE A 164 -14.46 -3.16 -5.66
C PHE A 164 -13.63 -3.97 -6.68
N SER A 165 -14.09 -4.00 -7.94
CA SER A 165 -13.45 -4.74 -9.01
C SER A 165 -12.65 -3.80 -9.90
N SER A 166 -11.34 -4.04 -10.03
CA SER A 166 -10.51 -3.29 -10.97
C SER A 166 -10.94 -3.50 -12.42
N GLY A 167 -11.45 -4.69 -12.76
CA GLY A 167 -11.94 -4.99 -14.11
C GLY A 167 -13.19 -4.19 -14.47
N GLU A 168 -14.13 -4.07 -13.53
CA GLU A 168 -15.33 -3.24 -13.70
C GLU A 168 -14.98 -1.76 -13.71
N CYS A 169 -14.05 -1.34 -12.84
CA CYS A 169 -13.57 0.05 -12.80
C CYS A 169 -12.95 0.47 -14.13
N VAL A 170 -12.17 -0.39 -14.78
CA VAL A 170 -11.61 -0.09 -16.10
C VAL A 170 -12.71 0.07 -17.15
N LYS A 171 -13.74 -0.80 -17.14
CA LYS A 171 -14.88 -0.68 -18.08
C LYS A 171 -15.62 0.64 -17.86
N GLU A 172 -15.94 0.96 -16.61
CA GLU A 172 -16.59 2.21 -16.24
C GLU A 172 -15.79 3.43 -16.71
N VAL A 173 -14.48 3.44 -16.44
CA VAL A 173 -13.61 4.53 -16.87
C VAL A 173 -13.63 4.69 -18.39
N VAL A 174 -13.58 3.58 -19.15
CA VAL A 174 -13.66 3.61 -20.62
C VAL A 174 -14.99 4.18 -21.08
N GLU A 175 -16.11 3.77 -20.48
CA GLU A 175 -17.44 4.30 -20.82
C GLU A 175 -17.55 5.81 -20.52
N LEU A 176 -16.93 6.29 -19.45
CA LEU A 176 -16.92 7.71 -19.08
C LEU A 176 -16.07 8.59 -20.00
N ILE A 177 -15.08 8.02 -20.70
CA ILE A 177 -14.18 8.76 -21.61
C ILE A 177 -14.53 8.61 -23.10
N GLY A 178 -15.34 7.62 -23.47
CA GLY A 178 -15.66 7.26 -24.87
C GLY A 178 -14.55 6.50 -25.58
#